data_AF-A0A6L5ZG27-F1
#
_entry.id   AF-A0A6L5ZG27-F1
#
_cell.length_a   1.000
_cell.length_b   1.000
_cell.length_c   1.000
_cell.angle_alpha   90.00
_cell.angle_beta   90.00
_cell.angle_gamma   90.00
#
_symmetry.space_group_name_H-M   'P 1'
#
loop_
_entity.id
_entity.type
_entity.pdbx_description
1 polymer ?
#
loop_
_entity_poly.entity_id
_entity_poly.type
_entity_poly.pdbx_seq_one_letter_code
_entity_poly.pdbx_strand_id
1 'polypeptide(L)'
;MKLEDVDLLDLDRFAREEHHEMFTVLRAEDPVHWTPEPDGPGFWSITKHADVQLVNRDTDGFSAEAGGITLLESSTLDEGMDMRGKIMVMTDQPRHTRYRLLVN
;
A
#
# COMPACT_ATOMS: atom_id res chain seq x y z
N MET A 1 23.19 6.41 2.69
CA MET A 1 22.50 5.11 2.75
C MET A 1 22.66 4.38 1.43
N LYS A 2 22.79 3.05 1.46
CA LYS A 2 22.77 2.19 0.26
C LYS A 2 21.43 1.45 0.15
N LEU A 3 21.17 0.82 -0.99
CA LEU A 3 19.95 0.02 -1.18
C LEU A 3 19.80 -1.10 -0.13
N GLU A 4 20.89 -1.75 0.25
CA GLU A 4 20.93 -2.81 1.28
C GLU A 4 20.55 -2.33 2.70
N ASP A 5 20.62 -1.02 2.94
CA ASP A 5 20.27 -0.41 4.23
C ASP A 5 18.79 0.03 4.29
N VAL A 6 18.01 -0.17 3.23
CA VAL A 6 16.59 0.21 3.19
C VAL A 6 15.76 -0.81 3.94
N ASP A 7 15.01 -0.35 4.93
CA ASP A 7 14.06 -1.16 5.69
C ASP A 7 12.79 -0.35 5.93
N LEU A 8 11.74 -0.68 5.16
CA LEU A 8 10.43 -0.02 5.25
C LEU A 8 9.54 -0.61 6.36
N LEU A 9 9.98 -1.67 7.04
CA LEU A 9 9.28 -2.27 8.18
C LEU A 9 9.73 -1.63 9.52
N ASP A 10 10.88 -0.96 9.56
CA ASP A 10 11.35 -0.24 10.74
C ASP A 10 10.62 1.11 10.91
N LEU A 11 9.56 1.11 11.73
CA LEU A 11 8.75 2.28 12.03
C LEU A 11 9.53 3.39 12.78
N ASP A 12 10.59 3.06 13.52
CA ASP A 12 11.41 4.06 14.21
C ASP A 12 12.18 4.93 13.22
N ARG A 13 12.48 4.43 12.02
CA ARG A 13 13.09 5.21 10.93
C ARG A 13 12.11 6.19 10.31
N PHE A 14 10.82 5.89 10.33
CA PHE A 14 9.79 6.87 9.97
C PHE A 14 9.72 7.97 11.03
N ALA A 15 9.73 7.60 12.31
CA ALA A 15 9.73 8.56 13.42
C ALA A 15 10.97 9.47 13.45
N ARG A 16 12.13 8.94 13.04
CA ARG A 16 13.39 9.69 12.89
C ARG A 16 13.55 10.43 11.55
N GLU A 17 12.51 10.43 10.70
CA GLU A 17 12.51 11.06 9.37
C GLU A 17 13.54 10.49 8.35
N GLU A 18 14.15 9.34 8.65
CA GLU A 18 15.14 8.68 7.78
C GLU A 18 14.51 8.07 6.52
N HIS A 19 13.19 7.90 6.53
CA HIS A 19 12.42 7.41 5.39
C HIS A 19 12.57 8.27 4.13
N HIS A 20 12.86 9.57 4.26
CA HIS A 20 13.15 10.42 3.10
C HIS A 20 14.39 9.97 2.32
N GLU A 21 15.45 9.55 3.02
CA GLU A 21 16.67 9.03 2.39
C GLU A 21 16.40 7.64 1.81
N MET A 22 15.66 6.77 2.53
CA MET A 22 15.24 5.46 2.03
C MET A 22 14.50 5.57 0.69
N PHE A 23 13.48 6.42 0.62
CA PHE A 23 12.73 6.61 -0.62
C PHE A 23 13.56 7.28 -1.73
N THR A 24 14.59 8.04 -1.38
CA THR A 24 15.51 8.63 -2.38
C THR A 24 16.35 7.55 -3.05
N VAL A 25 16.90 6.62 -2.26
CA VAL A 25 17.64 5.46 -2.77
C VAL A 25 16.74 4.57 -3.63
N LEU A 26 15.54 4.20 -3.13
CA LEU A 26 14.60 3.37 -3.88
C LEU A 26 14.23 3.98 -5.23
N ARG A 27 13.89 5.28 -5.29
CA ARG A 27 13.56 5.94 -6.55
C ARG A 27 14.70 5.92 -7.58
N ALA A 28 15.95 5.94 -7.10
CA ALA A 28 17.13 5.99 -7.94
C ALA A 28 17.55 4.60 -8.44
N GLU A 29 17.52 3.60 -7.56
CA GLU A 29 18.16 2.30 -7.80
C GLU A 29 17.17 1.16 -8.03
N ASP A 30 16.07 1.11 -7.28
CA ASP A 30 15.08 0.03 -7.33
C ASP A 30 13.65 0.56 -7.07
N PRO A 31 13.01 1.20 -8.07
CA PRO A 31 11.79 1.97 -7.85
C PRO A 31 10.52 1.13 -7.66
N VAL A 32 10.59 -0.15 -8.03
CA VAL A 32 9.55 -1.18 -7.86
C VAL A 32 10.18 -2.29 -7.03
N HIS A 33 10.22 -2.07 -5.72
CA HIS A 33 11.02 -2.86 -4.79
C HIS A 33 10.17 -3.89 -4.06
N TRP A 34 10.67 -5.12 -3.93
CA TRP A 34 10.03 -6.16 -3.11
C TRP A 34 10.60 -6.15 -1.69
N THR A 35 9.72 -5.97 -0.69
CA THR A 35 10.08 -6.05 0.72
C THR A 35 9.53 -7.35 1.32
N PRO A 36 10.39 -8.29 1.74
CA PRO A 36 9.93 -9.47 2.46
C PRO A 36 9.45 -9.07 3.86
N GLU A 37 8.28 -9.57 4.25
CA GLU A 37 7.73 -9.38 5.60
C GLU A 37 8.00 -10.64 6.44
N PRO A 38 8.58 -10.52 7.66
CA PRO A 38 8.97 -11.68 8.45
C PRO A 38 7.82 -12.67 8.73
N ASP A 39 6.63 -12.16 9.01
CA ASP A 39 5.45 -12.94 9.41
C ASP A 39 4.28 -12.79 8.41
N GLY A 40 4.56 -12.34 7.20
CA GLY A 40 3.54 -12.03 6.20
C GLY A 40 3.97 -12.30 4.77
N PRO A 41 3.10 -12.05 3.79
CA PRO A 41 3.38 -12.34 2.39
C PRO A 41 4.43 -11.41 1.78
N GLY A 42 4.79 -10.31 2.45
CA GLY A 42 5.60 -9.23 1.88
C GLY A 42 4.79 -8.32 0.97
N PHE A 43 5.42 -7.24 0.50
CA PHE A 43 4.76 -6.25 -0.34
C PHE A 43 5.68 -5.60 -1.36
N TRP A 44 5.06 -5.09 -2.42
CA TRP A 44 5.72 -4.26 -3.43
C TRP A 44 5.65 -2.78 -3.03
N SER A 45 6.79 -2.10 -3.09
CA SER A 45 6.92 -0.66 -2.89
C SER A 45 7.10 0.05 -4.22
N ILE A 46 6.11 0.86 -4.60
CA ILE A 46 6.13 1.69 -5.82
C ILE A 46 6.49 3.12 -5.43
N THR A 47 7.68 3.59 -5.82
CA THR A 47 8.26 4.82 -5.23
C THR A 47 8.36 6.01 -6.18
N LYS A 48 8.18 5.80 -7.49
CA LYS A 48 8.13 6.88 -8.48
C LYS A 48 6.72 7.40 -8.66
N HIS A 49 6.59 8.72 -8.69
CA HIS A 49 5.29 9.39 -8.82
C HIS A 49 4.48 8.92 -10.04
N ALA A 50 5.10 8.76 -11.20
CA ALA A 50 4.41 8.31 -12.42
C ALA A 50 3.82 6.90 -12.26
N ASP A 51 4.55 6.00 -11.61
CA ASP A 51 4.14 4.62 -11.41
C ASP A 51 3.03 4.53 -10.35
N VAL A 52 3.13 5.33 -9.28
CA VAL A 52 2.05 5.48 -8.28
C VAL A 52 0.77 5.98 -8.94
N GLN A 53 0.85 6.97 -9.83
CA GLN A 53 -0.33 7.46 -10.56
C GLN A 53 -0.92 6.42 -11.50
N LEU A 54 -0.09 5.59 -12.13
CA LEU A 54 -0.54 4.51 -13.00
C LEU A 54 -1.32 3.47 -12.19
N VAL A 55 -0.72 2.97 -11.11
CA VAL A 55 -1.34 1.99 -10.20
C VAL A 55 -2.64 2.52 -9.63
N ASN A 56 -2.66 3.78 -9.19
CA ASN A 56 -3.85 4.38 -8.58
C ASN A 56 -5.03 4.54 -9.56
N ARG A 57 -4.77 4.64 -10.87
CA ARG A 57 -5.80 4.80 -11.90
C ARG A 57 -6.30 3.47 -12.46
N ASP A 58 -5.50 2.42 -12.40
CA ASP A 58 -5.84 1.09 -12.90
C ASP A 58 -6.57 0.28 -11.82
N THR A 59 -7.86 0.56 -11.65
CA THR A 59 -8.69 -0.14 -10.65
C THR A 59 -9.04 -1.57 -11.05
N ASP A 60 -8.80 -1.97 -12.31
CA ASP A 60 -9.06 -3.33 -12.78
C ASP A 60 -7.85 -4.23 -12.47
N GLY A 61 -6.63 -3.69 -12.58
CA GLY A 61 -5.39 -4.37 -12.21
C GLY A 61 -5.06 -4.31 -10.71
N PHE A 62 -5.45 -3.23 -10.02
CA PHE A 62 -5.13 -2.99 -8.60
C PHE A 62 -6.38 -2.77 -7.76
N SER A 63 -6.83 -3.84 -7.12
CA SER A 63 -8.02 -3.89 -6.26
C SER A 63 -7.75 -3.29 -4.88
N ALA A 64 -8.63 -2.41 -4.40
CA ALA A 64 -8.63 -1.91 -3.03
C ALA A 64 -9.38 -2.85 -2.06
N GLU A 65 -10.16 -3.79 -2.60
CA GLU A 65 -11.02 -4.69 -1.84
C GLU A 65 -10.40 -6.08 -1.62
N ALA A 66 -9.66 -6.64 -2.57
CA ALA A 66 -9.14 -8.00 -2.49
C ALA A 66 -8.11 -8.17 -1.36
N GLY A 67 -7.12 -7.27 -1.32
CA GLY A 67 -6.06 -7.25 -0.30
C GLY A 67 -6.26 -6.18 0.79
N GLY A 68 -7.21 -5.27 0.59
CA GLY A 68 -7.32 -4.07 1.42
C GLY A 68 -6.32 -2.98 1.01
N ILE A 69 -6.24 -1.91 1.81
CA ILE A 69 -5.42 -0.71 1.53
C ILE A 69 -4.32 -0.49 2.58
N THR A 70 -4.16 -1.45 3.50
CA THR A 70 -3.20 -1.41 4.61
C THR A 70 -2.32 -2.64 4.55
N LEU A 71 -1.10 -2.54 5.09
CA LEU A 71 -0.21 -3.70 5.29
C LEU A 71 -0.70 -4.65 6.39
N LEU A 72 -1.78 -4.32 7.10
CA LEU A 72 -2.41 -5.22 8.07
C LEU A 72 -3.10 -6.37 7.34
N GLU A 73 -2.63 -7.59 7.63
CA GLU A 73 -3.18 -8.82 7.10
C GLU A 73 -4.59 -9.12 7.62
N SER A 74 -5.51 -9.47 6.71
CA SER A 74 -6.90 -9.77 7.10
C SER A 74 -7.04 -10.97 8.04
N SER A 75 -6.06 -11.89 8.02
CA SER A 75 -5.97 -13.04 8.93
C SER A 75 -5.69 -12.65 10.37
N THR A 76 -5.20 -11.43 10.61
CA THR A 76 -4.93 -10.87 11.94
C THR A 76 -6.09 -10.05 12.50
N LEU A 77 -7.11 -9.79 11.67
CA LEU A 77 -8.30 -9.04 12.05
C LEU A 77 -9.39 -10.02 12.50
N ASP A 78 -10.03 -9.74 13.64
CA ASP A 78 -11.27 -10.44 14.01
C ASP A 78 -12.30 -10.30 12.87
N GLU A 79 -13.17 -11.29 12.64
CA GLU A 79 -14.15 -11.28 11.53
C GLU A 79 -15.01 -9.99 11.47
N GLY A 80 -15.19 -9.31 12.60
CA GLY A 80 -15.90 -8.03 12.69
C GLY A 80 -15.10 -6.80 12.24
N MET A 81 -13.78 -6.92 12.10
CA MET A 81 -12.84 -5.83 11.78
C MET A 81 -12.40 -5.82 10.31
N ASP A 82 -12.74 -6.85 9.52
CA ASP A 82 -12.51 -6.81 8.07
C ASP A 82 -13.50 -5.83 7.41
N MET A 83 -13.00 -4.67 7.00
CA MET A 83 -13.81 -3.60 6.39
C MET A 83 -13.80 -3.63 4.86
N ARG A 84 -13.14 -4.62 4.23
CA ARG A 84 -13.11 -4.79 2.78
C ARG A 84 -14.53 -4.96 2.23
N GLY A 85 -14.87 -4.18 1.20
CA GLY A 85 -16.20 -4.13 0.59
C GLY A 85 -17.30 -3.51 1.46
N LYS A 86 -17.01 -3.12 2.71
CA LYS A 86 -17.97 -2.54 3.68
C LYS A 86 -17.84 -1.02 3.78
N ILE A 87 -16.62 -0.49 3.69
CA ILE A 87 -16.36 0.96 3.66
C ILE A 87 -15.94 1.42 2.27
N MET A 88 -16.35 2.63 1.89
CA MET A 88 -16.15 3.18 0.55
C MET A 88 -14.68 3.11 0.09
N VAL A 89 -13.72 3.40 0.97
CA VAL A 89 -12.28 3.41 0.63
C VAL A 89 -11.68 2.02 0.37
N MET A 90 -12.32 0.95 0.86
CA MET A 90 -11.90 -0.45 0.67
C MET A 90 -12.89 -1.23 -0.21
N THR A 91 -13.62 -0.54 -1.10
CA THR A 91 -14.61 -1.16 -1.98
C THR A 91 -14.23 -0.89 -3.43
N ASP A 92 -14.36 -1.90 -4.29
CA ASP A 92 -14.10 -1.74 -5.72
C ASP A 92 -15.35 -1.36 -6.53
N GLN A 93 -15.15 -1.08 -7.82
CA GLN A 93 -16.22 -0.92 -8.78
C GLN A 93 -17.07 -2.19 -8.91
N PRO A 94 -18.39 -2.09 -9.16
CA PRO A 94 -19.18 -0.88 -9.40
C PRO A 94 -19.74 -0.23 -8.11
N ARG A 95 -19.61 -0.88 -6.95
CA ARG A 95 -20.22 -0.41 -5.69
C ARG A 95 -19.61 0.90 -5.23
N HIS A 96 -18.30 1.06 -5.35
CA HIS A 96 -17.62 2.31 -5.02
C HIS A 96 -18.19 3.52 -5.76
N THR A 97 -18.43 3.43 -7.08
CA THR A 97 -19.07 4.53 -7.83
C THR A 97 -20.45 4.86 -7.28
N ARG A 98 -21.27 3.83 -6.98
CA ARG A 98 -22.60 4.04 -6.41
C ARG A 98 -22.52 4.75 -5.06
N TYR A 99 -21.59 4.36 -4.19
CA TYR A 99 -21.39 5.02 -2.89
C TYR A 99 -20.93 6.47 -3.03
N ARG A 100 -19.99 6.77 -3.93
CA ARG A 100 -19.55 8.17 -4.15
C ARG A 100 -20.67 9.07 -4.66
N LEU A 101 -21.57 8.56 -5.50
CA LEU A 101 -22.72 9.32 -6.00
C LEU A 101 -23.76 9.64 -4.91
N LEU A 102 -23.77 8.92 -3.79
CA LEU A 102 -24.68 9.19 -2.67
C LEU A 102 -24.17 10.28 -1.72
N VAL A 103 -22.85 10.52 -1.71
CA VAL A 103 -22.19 11.43 -0.76
C VAL A 103 -21.87 12.79 -1.39
N ASN A 104 -21.67 12.84 -2.72
CA ASN A 104 -21.44 14.08 -3.48
C ASN A 104 -22.76 14.79 -3.80
#